data_AF-A0A453GRK7-F1
#
_entry.id   AF-A0A453GRK7-F1
#
_cell.length_a   1.000
_cell.length_b   1.000
_cell.length_c   1.000
_cell.angle_alpha   90.00
_cell.angle_beta   90.00
_cell.angle_gamma   90.00
#
_symmetry.space_group_name_H-M   'P 1'
#
loop_
_entity.id
_entity.type
_entity.pdbx_description
1 polymer ?
#
loop_
_entity_poly.entity_id
_entity_poly.type
_entity_poly.pdbx_seq_one_letter_code
_entity_poly.pdbx_strand_id
1 'polypeptide(L)'
;WMFKLSEWANFSSYDVGLRSGSTASHILVFDRRTKRLVEEAIDGKIVLSMRALYQSKVGLTLIDSGVKDILKNLSEKQGKKMNSPESAKDIPKFLELFAGQINMDETKDPIESFKTFNEFFIRQLKPSARPIAHIDDGSIATCAADCRLMAYSSVDESTRFWIKGRKFSIEGLLGADAHYNAFKNGSLVIFRLAPQDYHRFHVPVSGTVEKFVEIPGCLYTVNPIAVNSKYCNVFTENKRVISIISTPEFGKVAFVAIGATMVGSITFVKKEGDYVHKGDEFGYFSFGGSTVICVFEK
;
A
#
# COMPACT_ATOMS: atom_id res chain seq x y z
N TRP A 1 24.68 -19.99 4.57
CA TRP A 1 26.03 -19.41 4.60
C TRP A 1 26.09 -17.94 4.15
N MET A 2 25.09 -17.39 3.43
CA MET A 2 24.93 -15.94 3.16
C MET A 2 24.32 -15.11 4.32
N PHE A 3 23.83 -15.78 5.38
CA PHE A 3 23.19 -15.14 6.53
C PHE A 3 24.16 -14.63 7.62
N LYS A 4 25.46 -14.98 7.56
CA LYS A 4 26.46 -14.55 8.56
C LYS A 4 27.25 -13.29 8.19
N LEU A 5 27.19 -12.83 6.94
CA LEU A 5 27.91 -11.64 6.49
C LEU A 5 27.16 -10.32 6.78
N SER A 6 25.87 -10.37 7.09
CA SER A 6 25.10 -9.19 7.53
C SER A 6 25.40 -8.75 8.97
N GLU A 7 26.14 -9.56 9.75
CA GLU A 7 26.49 -9.22 11.14
C GLU A 7 27.61 -8.16 11.26
N TRP A 8 28.35 -7.88 10.19
CA TRP A 8 29.55 -7.00 10.25
C TRP A 8 29.45 -5.71 9.44
N ALA A 9 28.43 -5.56 8.60
CA ALA A 9 28.25 -4.36 7.80
C ALA A 9 27.04 -3.58 8.36
N ASN A 10 27.29 -2.33 8.78
CA ASN A 10 26.32 -1.38 9.35
C ASN A 10 25.15 -1.04 8.40
N PHE A 11 24.31 -2.01 8.07
CA PHE A 11 23.17 -1.88 7.18
C PHE A 11 21.92 -2.42 7.85
N SER A 12 20.81 -1.73 7.66
CA SER A 12 19.51 -2.11 8.21
C SER A 12 19.00 -3.38 7.54
N SER A 13 19.38 -4.55 8.07
CA SER A 13 18.47 -5.68 8.11
C SER A 13 17.49 -5.42 9.25
N TYR A 14 16.20 -5.70 9.04
CA TYR A 14 15.15 -5.47 10.05
C TYR A 14 15.27 -6.36 11.30
N ASP A 15 16.35 -7.12 11.41
CA ASP A 15 16.87 -7.66 12.65
C ASP A 15 18.38 -7.29 12.74
N VAL A 16 18.79 -6.79 13.91
CA VAL A 16 20.18 -6.50 14.35
C VAL A 16 20.82 -5.18 13.87
N GLY A 17 21.15 -4.31 14.85
CA GLY A 17 22.13 -3.23 14.69
C GLY A 17 21.61 -1.79 14.89
N LEU A 18 21.83 -1.25 16.09
CA LEU A 18 21.86 0.18 16.52
C LEU A 18 21.50 1.30 15.49
N ARG A 19 20.27 1.27 14.96
CA ARG A 19 19.33 2.38 14.63
C ARG A 19 18.13 1.74 13.93
N SER A 20 17.32 0.99 14.69
CA SER A 20 16.16 0.29 14.16
C SER A 20 14.90 1.18 14.15
N GLY A 21 13.98 0.89 13.22
CA GLY A 21 12.63 1.46 13.22
C GLY A 21 12.50 2.82 12.52
N SER A 22 11.53 3.63 12.96
CA SER A 22 11.13 4.89 12.33
C SER A 22 12.26 5.91 12.14
N THR A 23 13.46 5.69 12.70
CA THR A 23 14.63 6.59 12.65
C THR A 23 15.54 6.39 11.44
N ALA A 24 15.34 5.34 10.65
CA ALA A 24 16.13 5.07 9.44
C ALA A 24 15.93 6.16 8.38
N SER A 25 17.03 6.63 7.78
CA SER A 25 16.99 7.67 6.77
C SER A 25 16.59 7.19 5.38
N HIS A 26 16.77 5.89 5.14
CA HIS A 26 16.61 5.19 3.88
C HIS A 26 15.71 3.97 4.11
N ILE A 27 14.86 3.65 3.14
CA ILE A 27 14.04 2.43 3.17
C ILE A 27 14.73 1.41 2.28
N LEU A 28 15.19 0.32 2.88
CA LEU A 28 15.81 -0.78 2.13
C LEU A 28 14.75 -1.82 1.80
N VAL A 29 14.72 -2.24 0.54
CA VAL A 29 13.80 -3.22 -0.02
C VAL A 29 14.62 -4.34 -0.63
N PHE A 30 14.23 -5.59 -0.36
CA PHE A 30 14.84 -6.73 -1.05
C PHE A 30 14.16 -6.94 -2.40
N ASP A 31 14.87 -6.64 -3.49
CA ASP A 31 14.42 -6.93 -4.84
C ASP A 31 14.60 -8.42 -5.13
N ARG A 32 13.48 -9.13 -5.25
CA ARG A 32 13.43 -10.58 -5.50
C ARG A 32 14.00 -10.98 -6.87
N ARG A 33 13.93 -10.10 -7.88
CA ARG A 33 14.40 -10.37 -9.24
C ARG A 33 15.93 -10.31 -9.29
N THR A 34 16.50 -9.25 -8.75
CA THR A 34 17.96 -9.05 -8.74
C THR A 34 18.65 -9.73 -7.55
N LYS A 35 17.87 -10.15 -6.54
CA LYS A 35 18.34 -10.73 -5.26
C LYS A 35 19.26 -9.78 -4.49
N ARG A 36 18.96 -8.48 -4.54
CA ARG A 36 19.76 -7.41 -3.89
C ARG A 36 18.90 -6.54 -2.99
N LEU A 37 19.53 -5.97 -1.97
CA LEU A 37 18.93 -4.86 -1.23
C LEU A 37 19.09 -3.59 -2.09
N VAL A 38 17.96 -2.91 -2.31
CA VAL A 38 17.89 -1.64 -3.02
C VAL A 38 17.25 -0.60 -2.13
N GLU A 39 17.65 0.66 -2.28
CA GLU A 39 17.00 1.77 -1.61
C GLU A 39 15.75 2.18 -2.38
N GLU A 40 14.64 2.38 -1.67
CA GLU A 40 13.45 2.99 -2.24
C GLU A 40 13.68 4.47 -2.49
N ALA A 41 13.61 4.88 -3.76
CA ALA A 41 13.72 6.28 -4.15
C ALA A 41 12.54 7.09 -3.58
N ILE A 42 12.86 8.11 -2.79
CA ILE A 42 11.90 9.09 -2.26
C ILE A 42 12.52 10.48 -2.38
N ASP A 43 11.74 11.46 -2.83
CA ASP A 43 12.19 12.85 -2.87
C ASP A 43 12.67 13.32 -1.48
N GLY A 44 13.87 13.90 -1.43
CA GLY A 44 14.52 14.29 -0.17
C GLY A 44 13.72 15.33 0.62
N LYS A 45 12.97 16.22 -0.03
CA LYS A 45 12.11 17.19 0.66
C LYS A 45 10.94 16.47 1.33
N ILE A 46 10.35 15.49 0.65
CA ILE A 46 9.29 14.64 1.24
C ILE A 46 9.84 13.89 2.46
N VAL A 47 11.04 13.32 2.38
CA VAL A 47 11.69 12.65 3.52
C VAL A 47 11.87 13.61 4.70
N LEU A 48 12.40 14.81 4.47
CA LEU A 48 12.59 15.81 5.52
C LEU A 48 11.27 16.24 6.15
N SER A 49 10.23 16.49 5.35
CA SER A 49 8.89 16.83 5.84
C SER A 49 8.29 15.71 6.68
N MET A 50 8.40 14.44 6.24
CA MET A 50 7.92 13.30 7.01
C MET A 50 8.66 13.17 8.35
N ARG A 51 9.98 13.40 8.40
CA ARG A 51 10.73 13.38 9.65
C ARG A 51 10.30 14.48 10.61
N ALA A 52 10.13 15.70 10.11
CA ALA A 52 9.63 16.81 10.91
C ALA A 52 8.27 16.47 11.54
N LEU A 53 7.38 15.83 10.79
CA LEU A 53 6.05 15.47 11.26
C LEU A 53 6.05 14.28 12.23
N TYR A 54 6.72 13.18 11.90
CA TYR A 54 6.59 11.89 12.60
C TYR A 54 7.71 11.57 13.60
N GLN A 55 8.81 12.34 13.64
CA GLN A 55 9.93 12.11 14.57
C GLN A 55 10.20 13.27 15.53
N SER A 56 9.70 14.48 15.26
CA SER A 56 9.89 15.60 16.17
C SER A 56 8.82 15.60 17.26
N LYS A 57 9.19 15.99 18.49
CA LYS A 57 8.22 16.09 19.60
C LYS A 57 7.06 17.02 19.23
N VAL A 58 7.36 18.19 18.68
CA VAL A 58 6.36 19.18 18.23
C VAL A 58 5.45 18.61 17.14
N GLY A 59 6.01 17.95 16.12
CA GLY A 59 5.24 17.33 15.05
C GLY A 59 4.28 16.25 15.57
N LEU A 60 4.74 15.42 16.50
CA LEU A 60 3.92 14.40 17.15
C LEU A 60 2.79 14.99 18.00
N THR A 61 3.03 16.08 18.75
CA THR A 61 1.94 16.77 19.47
C THR A 61 0.91 17.37 18.53
N LEU A 62 1.37 17.92 17.39
CA LEU A 62 0.48 18.46 16.37
C LEU A 62 -0.38 17.37 15.72
N ILE A 63 0.20 16.18 15.46
CA ILE A 63 -0.54 15.00 14.96
C ILE A 63 -1.77 14.68 15.83
N ASP A 64 -1.65 14.81 17.15
CA ASP A 64 -2.72 14.51 18.12
C ASP A 64 -3.75 15.64 18.25
N SER A 65 -3.40 16.88 17.86
CA SER A 65 -4.15 18.10 18.17
C SER A 65 -4.93 18.71 16.97
N GLY A 66 -5.29 17.90 15.97
CA GLY A 66 -6.08 18.36 14.80
C GLY A 66 -5.37 18.34 13.45
N VAL A 67 -4.11 17.88 13.38
CA VAL A 67 -3.42 17.64 12.09
C VAL A 67 -4.12 16.59 11.22
N LYS A 68 -4.93 15.70 11.80
CA LYS A 68 -5.75 14.75 11.02
C LYS A 68 -6.63 15.45 9.98
N ASP A 69 -7.30 16.54 10.37
CA ASP A 69 -8.15 17.32 9.47
C ASP A 69 -7.33 18.14 8.47
N ILE A 70 -6.16 18.63 8.88
CA ILE A 70 -5.22 19.32 7.99
C ILE A 70 -4.72 18.37 6.89
N LEU A 71 -4.27 17.17 7.25
CA LEU A 71 -3.79 16.16 6.30
C LEU A 71 -4.90 15.73 5.35
N LYS A 72 -6.13 15.58 5.86
CA LYS A 72 -7.31 15.29 5.03
C LYS A 72 -7.57 16.41 4.03
N ASN A 73 -7.66 17.66 4.49
CA ASN A 73 -7.89 18.83 3.65
C ASN A 73 -6.78 19.04 2.60
N LEU A 74 -5.51 18.82 2.98
CA LEU A 74 -4.38 18.88 2.06
C LEU A 74 -4.48 17.78 1.00
N SER A 75 -4.82 16.56 1.40
CA SER A 75 -4.99 15.44 0.46
C SER A 75 -6.14 15.68 -0.52
N GLU A 76 -7.27 16.21 -0.04
CA GLU A 76 -8.41 16.55 -0.91
C GLU A 76 -8.07 17.68 -1.90
N LYS A 77 -7.40 18.75 -1.44
CA LYS A 77 -6.94 19.83 -2.31
C LYS A 77 -5.95 19.33 -3.35
N GLN A 78 -5.01 18.50 -2.94
CA GLN A 78 -4.03 17.91 -3.84
C GLN A 78 -4.71 16.98 -4.86
N GLY A 79 -5.64 16.14 -4.43
CA GLY A 79 -6.40 15.26 -5.31
C GLY A 79 -7.16 16.05 -6.39
N LYS A 80 -7.80 17.16 -6.00
CA LYS A 80 -8.45 18.08 -6.96
C LYS A 80 -7.45 18.69 -7.94
N LYS A 81 -6.28 19.12 -7.47
CA LYS A 81 -5.19 19.63 -8.32
C LYS A 81 -4.74 18.56 -9.33
N MET A 82 -4.58 17.32 -8.89
CA MET A 82 -4.11 16.22 -9.76
C MET A 82 -5.14 15.76 -10.79
N ASN A 83 -6.40 16.17 -10.63
CA ASN A 83 -7.47 16.05 -11.63
C ASN A 83 -7.56 17.27 -12.57
N SER A 84 -6.73 18.30 -12.40
CA SER A 84 -6.77 19.47 -13.28
C SER A 84 -5.91 19.24 -14.53
N PRO A 85 -6.28 19.78 -15.71
CA PRO A 85 -5.48 19.63 -16.92
C PRO A 85 -4.03 20.14 -16.78
N GLU A 86 -3.83 21.19 -15.99
CA GLU A 86 -2.51 21.78 -15.75
C GLU A 86 -1.56 20.81 -15.03
N SER A 87 -2.09 19.79 -14.35
CA SER A 87 -1.26 18.78 -13.67
C SER A 87 -0.54 17.85 -14.63
N ALA A 88 -1.00 17.69 -15.88
CA ALA A 88 -0.33 16.84 -16.87
C ALA A 88 1.13 17.26 -17.12
N LYS A 89 1.46 18.55 -16.94
CA LYS A 89 2.84 19.06 -17.06
C LYS A 89 3.80 18.50 -16.00
N ASP A 90 3.28 17.94 -14.91
CA ASP A 90 4.09 17.34 -13.84
C ASP A 90 4.53 15.90 -14.21
N ILE A 91 3.92 15.27 -15.23
CA ILE A 91 4.23 13.88 -15.64
C ILE A 91 5.69 13.69 -16.07
N PRO A 92 6.28 14.52 -16.96
CA PRO A 92 7.67 14.32 -17.39
C PRO A 92 8.67 14.41 -16.24
N LYS A 93 8.46 15.39 -15.34
CA LYS A 93 9.28 15.55 -14.13
C LYS A 93 9.18 14.35 -13.18
N PHE A 94 7.99 13.76 -13.09
CA PHE A 94 7.77 12.56 -12.29
C PHE A 94 8.49 11.35 -12.88
N LEU A 95 8.44 11.18 -14.20
CA LEU A 95 9.19 10.13 -14.90
C LEU A 95 10.70 10.30 -14.76
N GLU A 96 11.20 11.54 -14.80
CA GLU A 96 12.62 11.84 -14.55
C GLU A 96 13.02 11.48 -13.11
N LEU A 97 12.22 11.86 -12.12
CA LEU A 97 12.47 11.54 -10.70
C LEU A 97 12.55 10.03 -10.46
N PHE A 98 11.76 9.24 -11.19
CA PHE A 98 11.70 7.79 -11.08
C PHE A 98 12.27 7.07 -12.31
N ALA A 99 13.26 7.70 -12.97
CA ALA A 99 13.91 7.13 -14.13
C ALA A 99 14.44 5.72 -13.83
N GLY A 100 14.14 4.77 -14.73
CA GLY A 100 14.50 3.36 -14.56
C GLY A 100 13.59 2.54 -13.64
N GLN A 101 12.61 3.16 -12.98
CA GLN A 101 11.60 2.47 -12.15
C GLN A 101 10.22 2.43 -12.82
N ILE A 102 9.91 3.40 -13.69
CA ILE A 102 8.66 3.44 -14.45
C ILE A 102 8.97 3.09 -15.90
N ASN A 103 8.50 1.92 -16.34
CA ASN A 103 8.62 1.50 -17.73
C ASN A 103 7.38 1.94 -18.53
N MET A 104 7.52 2.98 -19.34
CA MET A 104 6.40 3.46 -20.16
C MET A 104 6.01 2.50 -21.28
N ASP A 105 6.91 1.62 -21.73
CA ASP A 105 6.61 0.63 -22.78
C ASP A 105 5.59 -0.43 -22.32
N GLU A 106 5.42 -0.60 -21.01
CA GLU A 106 4.41 -1.48 -20.42
C GLU A 106 3.03 -0.81 -20.35
N THR A 107 2.95 0.51 -20.51
CA THR A 107 1.70 1.27 -20.42
C THR A 107 0.84 1.01 -21.65
N LYS A 108 -0.47 0.87 -21.45
CA LYS A 108 -1.43 0.63 -22.52
C LYS A 108 -1.54 1.82 -23.48
N ASP A 109 -1.61 3.02 -22.91
CA ASP A 109 -1.81 4.27 -23.63
C ASP A 109 -0.53 5.12 -23.64
N PRO A 110 -0.28 5.91 -24.70
CA PRO A 110 0.90 6.75 -24.81
C PRO A 110 0.83 7.94 -23.85
N ILE A 111 1.99 8.51 -23.50
CA ILE A 111 2.09 9.59 -22.51
C ILE A 111 1.26 10.82 -22.87
N GLU A 112 1.16 11.13 -24.16
CA GLU A 112 0.43 12.28 -24.70
C GLU A 112 -1.10 12.17 -24.54
N SER A 113 -1.60 10.97 -24.27
CA SER A 113 -3.04 10.73 -24.07
C SER A 113 -3.55 11.16 -22.69
N PHE A 114 -2.65 11.26 -21.70
CA PHE A 114 -3.02 11.59 -20.33
C PHE A 114 -3.27 13.10 -20.19
N LYS A 115 -4.53 13.47 -19.97
CA LYS A 115 -4.96 14.87 -19.84
C LYS A 115 -4.73 15.43 -18.46
N THR A 116 -4.56 14.57 -17.47
CA THR A 116 -4.29 14.94 -16.07
C THR A 116 -3.22 14.03 -15.48
N PHE A 117 -2.55 14.49 -14.43
CA PHE A 117 -1.59 13.66 -13.71
C PHE A 117 -2.27 12.41 -13.11
N ASN A 118 -3.50 12.54 -12.61
CA ASN A 118 -4.23 11.39 -12.08
C ASN A 118 -4.48 10.32 -13.14
N GLU A 119 -4.86 10.69 -14.38
CA GLU A 119 -5.02 9.73 -15.47
C GLU A 119 -3.73 8.93 -15.73
N PHE A 120 -2.57 9.61 -15.71
CA PHE A 120 -1.26 8.94 -15.79
C PHE A 120 -0.97 8.06 -14.56
N PHE A 121 -1.30 8.54 -13.36
CA PHE A 121 -1.05 7.80 -12.13
C PHE A 121 -1.85 6.49 -12.08
N ILE A 122 -3.09 6.51 -12.57
CA ILE A 122 -3.96 5.34 -12.73
C ILE A 122 -3.85 4.71 -14.12
N ARG A 123 -2.77 4.95 -14.87
CA ARG A 123 -2.56 4.36 -16.21
C ARG A 123 -2.79 2.85 -16.19
N GLN A 124 -3.39 2.31 -17.25
CA GLN A 124 -3.48 0.86 -17.43
C GLN A 124 -2.17 0.32 -18.01
N LEU A 125 -1.83 -0.91 -17.65
CA LEU A 125 -0.73 -1.64 -18.30
C LEU A 125 -1.27 -2.53 -19.43
N LYS A 126 -0.39 -2.88 -20.36
CA LYS A 126 -0.66 -3.89 -21.38
C LYS A 126 -0.93 -5.24 -20.70
N PRO A 127 -1.87 -6.07 -21.20
CA PRO A 127 -2.14 -7.39 -20.62
C PRO A 127 -0.91 -8.29 -20.50
N SER A 128 0.06 -8.14 -21.41
CA SER A 128 1.32 -8.89 -21.40
C SER A 128 2.33 -8.43 -20.35
N ALA A 129 2.13 -7.28 -19.69
CA ALA A 129 3.11 -6.72 -18.75
C ALA A 129 3.16 -7.48 -17.42
N ARG A 130 2.06 -8.13 -17.02
CA ARG A 130 1.93 -8.85 -15.74
C ARG A 130 1.22 -10.19 -15.95
N PRO A 131 1.89 -11.21 -16.53
CA PRO A 131 1.30 -12.53 -16.67
C PRO A 131 0.98 -13.13 -15.29
N ILE A 132 -0.23 -13.66 -15.14
CA ILE A 132 -0.69 -14.27 -13.89
C ILE A 132 -0.14 -15.70 -13.78
N ALA A 133 0.64 -15.95 -12.73
CA ALA A 133 1.17 -17.27 -12.46
C ALA A 133 0.07 -18.23 -11.99
N HIS A 134 0.11 -19.47 -12.48
CA HIS A 134 -0.81 -20.55 -12.07
C HIS A 134 -2.29 -20.15 -12.17
N ILE A 135 -2.71 -19.53 -13.27
CA ILE A 135 -4.05 -18.93 -13.40
C ILE A 135 -5.20 -19.91 -13.11
N ASP A 136 -5.04 -21.18 -13.47
CA ASP A 136 -6.05 -22.24 -13.29
C ASP A 136 -5.97 -22.94 -11.93
N ASP A 137 -4.96 -22.62 -11.09
CA ASP A 137 -4.80 -23.23 -9.77
C ASP A 137 -5.40 -22.33 -8.69
N GLY A 138 -6.60 -22.68 -8.22
CA GLY A 138 -7.30 -21.94 -7.16
C GLY A 138 -6.56 -21.92 -5.82
N SER A 139 -5.67 -22.88 -5.56
CA SER A 139 -4.96 -23.03 -4.28
C SER A 139 -3.78 -22.07 -4.13
N ILE A 140 -3.45 -21.32 -5.20
CA ILE A 140 -2.33 -20.37 -5.23
C ILE A 140 -2.86 -18.94 -5.39
N ALA A 141 -2.70 -18.14 -4.35
CA ALA A 141 -2.95 -16.70 -4.39
C ALA A 141 -1.82 -15.94 -5.10
N THR A 142 -2.16 -14.87 -5.82
CA THR A 142 -1.20 -13.98 -6.48
C THR A 142 -1.09 -12.63 -5.79
N CYS A 143 -0.04 -11.87 -6.10
CA CYS A 143 0.08 -10.50 -5.60
C CYS A 143 -1.05 -9.62 -6.14
N ALA A 144 -1.65 -8.82 -5.25
CA ALA A 144 -2.73 -7.90 -5.62
C ALA A 144 -2.24 -6.60 -6.28
N ALA A 145 -0.96 -6.26 -6.16
CA ALA A 145 -0.40 -5.02 -6.69
C ALA A 145 1.10 -5.11 -6.94
N ASP A 146 1.61 -4.24 -7.81
CA ASP A 146 3.03 -3.89 -7.86
C ASP A 146 3.38 -3.12 -6.59
N CYS A 147 4.28 -3.67 -5.76
CA CYS A 147 4.42 -3.18 -4.40
C CYS A 147 5.71 -3.64 -3.71
N ARG A 148 5.86 -3.16 -2.47
CA ARG A 148 6.72 -3.77 -1.45
C ARG A 148 5.85 -4.71 -0.62
N LEU A 149 6.10 -6.00 -0.77
CA LEU A 149 5.32 -7.07 -0.16
C LEU A 149 5.84 -7.42 1.23
N MET A 150 4.94 -7.56 2.19
CA MET A 150 5.20 -8.19 3.49
C MET A 150 4.13 -9.25 3.73
N ALA A 151 4.52 -10.43 4.23
CA ALA A 151 3.59 -11.51 4.55
C ALA A 151 3.89 -12.03 5.95
N TYR A 152 2.84 -12.23 6.74
CA TYR A 152 2.90 -12.70 8.12
C TYR A 152 1.89 -13.82 8.31
N SER A 153 2.28 -14.86 9.06
CA SER A 153 1.38 -15.97 9.37
C SER A 153 0.29 -15.58 10.38
N SER A 154 0.50 -14.47 11.11
CA SER A 154 -0.44 -13.94 12.09
C SER A 154 -0.27 -12.44 12.33
N VAL A 155 -1.25 -11.84 12.99
CA VAL A 155 -1.19 -10.45 13.48
C VAL A 155 -0.06 -10.25 14.49
N ASP A 156 0.15 -11.22 15.37
CA ASP A 156 1.19 -11.15 16.40
C ASP A 156 2.58 -11.07 15.76
N GLU A 157 2.83 -11.82 14.68
CA GLU A 157 4.07 -11.67 13.90
C GLU A 157 4.14 -10.29 13.24
N SER A 158 3.07 -9.83 12.61
CA SER A 158 3.05 -8.54 11.92
C SER A 158 3.38 -7.37 12.85
N THR A 159 2.82 -7.36 14.07
CA THR A 159 3.05 -6.32 15.09
C THR A 159 4.41 -6.46 15.76
N ARG A 160 4.86 -7.72 15.95
CA ARG A 160 6.19 -8.01 16.46
C ARG A 160 7.28 -7.57 15.50
N PHE A 161 7.11 -7.69 14.18
CA PHE A 161 8.19 -7.42 13.23
C PHE A 161 8.09 -6.05 12.57
N TRP A 162 6.89 -5.60 12.19
CA TRP A 162 6.73 -4.43 11.33
C TRP A 162 5.79 -3.38 11.87
N ILE A 163 4.54 -3.73 12.13
CA ILE A 163 3.50 -2.77 12.52
C ILE A 163 3.70 -2.37 13.99
N LYS A 164 4.56 -1.36 14.23
CA LYS A 164 4.86 -0.87 15.59
C LYS A 164 3.82 0.15 16.08
N GLY A 165 2.90 0.55 15.22
CA GLY A 165 1.71 1.31 15.60
C GLY A 165 0.96 0.66 16.77
N ARG A 166 0.52 1.48 17.73
CA ARG A 166 -0.26 0.98 18.87
C ARG A 166 -1.63 0.48 18.39
N LYS A 167 -2.11 -0.63 18.98
CA LYS A 167 -3.48 -1.17 18.81
C LYS A 167 -3.84 -1.67 17.40
N PHE A 168 -2.88 -2.02 16.55
CA PHE A 168 -3.22 -2.75 15.33
C PHE A 168 -3.82 -4.12 15.69
N SER A 169 -4.98 -4.43 15.11
CA SER A 169 -5.64 -5.73 15.21
C SER A 169 -6.47 -5.97 13.94
N ILE A 170 -6.77 -7.24 13.64
CA ILE A 170 -7.70 -7.57 12.53
C ILE A 170 -9.08 -6.99 12.79
N GLU A 171 -9.56 -7.01 14.04
CA GLU A 171 -10.83 -6.37 14.41
C GLU A 171 -10.81 -4.87 14.11
N GLY A 172 -9.75 -4.16 14.49
CA GLY A 172 -9.59 -2.75 14.19
C GLY A 172 -9.46 -2.48 12.70
N LEU A 173 -8.80 -3.37 11.94
CA LEU A 173 -8.65 -3.26 10.50
C LEU A 173 -9.98 -3.48 9.77
N LEU A 174 -10.74 -4.51 10.13
CA LEU A 174 -11.97 -4.91 9.47
C LEU A 174 -13.21 -4.15 9.98
N GLY A 175 -13.11 -3.51 11.15
CA GLY A 175 -14.26 -2.92 11.81
C GLY A 175 -15.28 -3.98 12.27
N ALA A 176 -16.34 -3.53 12.93
CA ALA A 176 -17.35 -4.42 13.50
C ALA A 176 -18.19 -5.18 12.44
N ASP A 177 -18.32 -4.62 11.24
CA ASP A 177 -19.32 -5.04 10.25
C ASP A 177 -18.83 -6.07 9.20
N ALA A 178 -17.58 -6.53 9.29
CA ALA A 178 -16.91 -7.30 8.24
C ALA A 178 -16.52 -8.74 8.64
N HIS A 179 -17.35 -9.41 9.45
CA HIS A 179 -17.18 -10.83 9.81
C HIS A 179 -15.83 -11.17 10.48
N TYR A 180 -15.37 -10.32 11.40
CA TYR A 180 -14.11 -10.49 12.14
C TYR A 180 -13.80 -11.93 12.61
N ASN A 181 -14.82 -12.67 13.06
CA ASN A 181 -14.64 -14.02 13.61
C ASN A 181 -13.98 -15.00 12.62
N ALA A 182 -14.27 -14.88 11.31
CA ALA A 182 -13.63 -15.72 10.28
C ALA A 182 -12.12 -15.44 10.16
N PHE A 183 -11.69 -14.22 10.48
CA PHE A 183 -10.33 -13.75 10.26
C PHE A 183 -9.47 -13.71 11.51
N LYS A 184 -9.99 -14.05 12.70
CA LYS A 184 -9.33 -13.82 13.99
C LYS A 184 -7.88 -14.34 14.07
N ASN A 185 -7.60 -15.47 13.41
CA ASN A 185 -6.27 -16.10 13.37
C ASN A 185 -5.68 -16.12 11.95
N GLY A 186 -6.18 -15.25 11.08
CA GLY A 186 -5.83 -15.22 9.67
C GLY A 186 -4.40 -14.78 9.38
N SER A 187 -3.91 -15.17 8.21
CA SER A 187 -2.63 -14.69 7.67
C SER A 187 -2.79 -13.31 7.05
N LEU A 188 -1.75 -12.48 7.16
CA LEU A 188 -1.77 -11.09 6.72
C LEU A 188 -0.77 -10.88 5.59
N VAL A 189 -1.22 -10.35 4.45
CA VAL A 189 -0.35 -9.96 3.34
C VAL A 189 -0.56 -8.48 3.04
N ILE A 190 0.51 -7.71 3.14
CA ILE A 190 0.52 -6.25 2.99
C ILE A 190 1.26 -5.90 1.71
N PHE A 191 0.58 -5.19 0.83
CA PHE A 191 1.10 -4.67 -0.43
C PHE A 191 1.22 -3.15 -0.27
N ARG A 192 2.41 -2.63 0.02
CA ARG A 192 2.64 -1.17 0.11
C ARG A 192 3.07 -0.63 -1.25
N LEU A 193 2.26 0.24 -1.84
CA LEU A 193 2.53 0.85 -3.14
C LEU A 193 3.27 2.17 -2.92
N ALA A 194 4.44 2.29 -3.51
CA ALA A 194 5.20 3.53 -3.56
C ALA A 194 4.71 4.40 -4.74
N PRO A 195 4.96 5.73 -4.75
CA PRO A 195 4.45 6.61 -5.80
C PRO A 195 4.76 6.17 -7.24
N GLN A 196 5.92 5.56 -7.46
CA GLN A 196 6.36 5.07 -8.78
C GLN A 196 5.66 3.79 -9.25
N ASP A 197 5.00 3.07 -8.35
CA ASP A 197 4.40 1.77 -8.67
C ASP A 197 3.16 1.94 -9.58
N TYR A 198 2.62 0.82 -10.06
CA TYR A 198 1.32 0.78 -10.73
C TYR A 198 0.20 0.78 -9.68
N HIS A 199 -0.66 1.81 -9.70
CA HIS A 199 -1.63 2.07 -8.63
C HIS A 199 -3.02 1.48 -8.86
N ARG A 200 -3.17 0.57 -9.83
CA ARG A 200 -4.35 -0.31 -9.87
C ARG A 200 -4.03 -1.61 -9.15
N PHE A 201 -5.03 -2.14 -8.47
CA PHE A 201 -4.93 -3.37 -7.71
C PHE A 201 -5.90 -4.41 -8.26
N HIS A 202 -5.49 -5.66 -8.12
CA HIS A 202 -6.09 -6.81 -8.77
C HIS A 202 -6.50 -7.85 -7.74
N VAL A 203 -7.43 -8.71 -8.14
CA VAL A 203 -7.97 -9.76 -7.30
C VAL A 203 -6.90 -10.85 -7.10
N PRO A 204 -6.51 -11.18 -5.85
CA PRO A 204 -5.45 -12.17 -5.60
C PRO A 204 -5.92 -13.63 -5.74
N VAL A 205 -7.23 -13.89 -5.66
CA VAL A 205 -7.86 -15.22 -5.66
C VAL A 205 -9.24 -15.18 -6.30
N SER A 206 -9.63 -16.21 -7.05
CA SER A 206 -10.97 -16.27 -7.65
C SER A 206 -12.05 -16.51 -6.60
N GLY A 207 -13.22 -15.88 -6.75
CA GLY A 207 -14.32 -16.02 -5.81
C GLY A 207 -15.45 -15.04 -6.04
N THR A 208 -16.43 -15.02 -5.14
CA THR A 208 -17.57 -14.11 -5.19
C THR A 208 -17.36 -12.95 -4.22
N VAL A 209 -17.51 -11.73 -4.70
CA VAL A 209 -17.47 -10.52 -3.86
C VAL A 209 -18.76 -10.45 -3.05
N GLU A 210 -18.66 -10.59 -1.73
CA GLU A 210 -19.84 -10.60 -0.85
C GLU A 210 -20.28 -9.20 -0.46
N LYS A 211 -19.33 -8.33 -0.12
CA LYS A 211 -19.63 -7.05 0.52
C LYS A 211 -18.52 -6.03 0.31
N PHE A 212 -18.88 -4.76 0.28
CA PHE A 212 -17.99 -3.63 0.50
C PHE A 212 -18.35 -2.88 1.79
N VAL A 213 -17.35 -2.51 2.58
CA VAL A 213 -17.52 -1.69 3.79
C VAL A 213 -16.55 -0.51 3.72
N GLU A 214 -17.09 0.69 3.58
CA GLU A 214 -16.31 1.92 3.69
C GLU A 214 -16.14 2.31 5.15
N ILE A 215 -14.89 2.51 5.57
CA ILE A 215 -14.57 3.00 6.90
C ILE A 215 -13.91 4.38 6.75
N PRO A 216 -14.56 5.46 7.22
CA PRO A 216 -13.95 6.78 7.23
C PRO A 216 -12.77 6.81 8.20
N GLY A 217 -11.81 7.69 7.94
CA GLY A 217 -10.62 7.80 8.77
C GLY A 217 -9.74 8.96 8.35
N CYS A 218 -8.59 9.07 9.02
CA CYS A 218 -7.56 10.03 8.65
C CYS A 218 -6.76 9.53 7.42
N LEU A 219 -5.71 10.25 7.05
CA LEU A 219 -4.84 9.90 5.92
C LEU A 219 -3.38 10.04 6.35
N TYR A 220 -2.96 9.24 7.34
CA TYR A 220 -1.55 9.10 7.66
C TYR A 220 -0.78 8.47 6.50
N THR A 221 0.51 8.80 6.36
CA THR A 221 1.34 8.16 5.36
C THR A 221 1.53 6.68 5.69
N VAL A 222 1.56 5.83 4.66
CA VAL A 222 1.91 4.41 4.77
C VAL A 222 3.42 4.18 4.70
N ASN A 223 4.21 5.25 4.66
CA ASN A 223 5.65 5.17 4.77
C ASN A 223 6.04 4.48 6.09
N PRO A 224 7.06 3.59 6.08
CA PRO A 224 7.59 2.93 7.27
C PRO A 224 7.83 3.85 8.47
N ILE A 225 8.16 5.13 8.25
CA ILE A 225 8.33 6.12 9.34
C ILE A 225 7.07 6.24 10.23
N ALA A 226 5.89 6.15 9.64
CA ALA A 226 4.60 6.25 10.33
C ALA A 226 4.06 4.89 10.75
N VAL A 227 4.19 3.86 9.89
CA VAL A 227 3.77 2.48 10.22
C VAL A 227 4.55 1.92 11.42
N ASN A 228 5.82 2.30 11.53
CA ASN A 228 6.70 1.89 12.62
C ASN A 228 6.72 2.92 13.77
N SER A 229 5.86 3.94 13.71
CA SER A 229 5.70 4.91 14.78
C SER A 229 4.77 4.37 15.86
N LYS A 230 5.17 4.45 17.13
CA LYS A 230 4.31 4.10 18.26
C LYS A 230 3.09 5.03 18.40
N TYR A 231 3.09 6.17 17.71
CA TYR A 231 2.06 7.20 17.84
C TYR A 231 0.94 7.07 16.81
N CYS A 232 1.15 6.33 15.72
CA CYS A 232 0.19 6.24 14.63
C CYS A 232 -0.29 4.80 14.45
N ASN A 233 -1.61 4.59 14.44
CA ASN A 233 -2.19 3.32 14.06
C ASN A 233 -2.66 3.37 12.60
N VAL A 234 -1.69 3.44 11.68
CA VAL A 234 -1.91 3.82 10.27
C VAL A 234 -3.01 2.98 9.60
N PHE A 235 -2.95 1.66 9.71
CA PHE A 235 -3.84 0.80 8.93
C PHE A 235 -5.28 0.73 9.47
N THR A 236 -5.52 1.02 10.76
CA THR A 236 -6.88 1.00 11.32
C THR A 236 -7.49 2.40 11.47
N GLU A 237 -6.67 3.45 11.54
CA GLU A 237 -7.16 4.84 11.62
C GLU A 237 -7.34 5.49 10.25
N ASN A 238 -6.63 5.01 9.22
CA ASN A 238 -6.80 5.56 7.89
C ASN A 238 -8.16 5.21 7.27
N LYS A 239 -8.65 6.12 6.43
CA LYS A 239 -9.76 5.85 5.52
C LYS A 239 -9.43 4.61 4.68
N ARG A 240 -10.36 3.68 4.62
CA ARG A 240 -10.20 2.43 3.88
C ARG A 240 -11.54 1.87 3.42
N VAL A 241 -11.48 0.95 2.47
CA VAL A 241 -12.61 0.19 1.98
C VAL A 241 -12.24 -1.28 2.06
N ILE A 242 -13.11 -2.06 2.70
CA ILE A 242 -12.95 -3.51 2.86
C ILE A 242 -13.85 -4.18 1.83
N SER A 243 -13.36 -5.22 1.20
CA SER A 243 -14.15 -6.15 0.43
C SER A 243 -13.96 -7.57 0.96
N ILE A 244 -15.04 -8.30 1.14
CA ILE A 244 -14.99 -9.72 1.52
C ILE A 244 -15.21 -10.55 0.25
N ILE A 245 -14.28 -11.46 -0.03
CA ILE A 245 -14.36 -12.38 -1.16
C ILE A 245 -14.52 -13.78 -0.58
N SER A 246 -15.61 -14.45 -0.93
CA SER A 246 -15.81 -15.88 -0.63
C SER A 246 -15.19 -16.72 -1.75
N THR A 247 -14.27 -17.59 -1.37
CA THR A 247 -13.42 -18.36 -2.28
C THR A 247 -13.58 -19.85 -2.02
N PRO A 248 -13.43 -20.71 -3.04
CA PRO A 248 -13.48 -22.16 -2.84
C PRO A 248 -12.30 -22.70 -2.01
N GLU A 249 -11.10 -22.15 -2.19
CA GLU A 249 -9.85 -22.75 -1.67
C GLU A 249 -9.34 -22.09 -0.37
N PHE A 250 -9.67 -20.81 -0.13
CA PHE A 250 -9.18 -20.03 1.01
C PHE A 250 -10.28 -19.66 2.01
N GLY A 251 -11.49 -20.22 1.88
CA GLY A 251 -12.65 -19.74 2.63
C GLY A 251 -12.90 -18.27 2.29
N LYS A 252 -12.89 -17.38 3.28
CA LYS A 252 -13.00 -15.94 3.07
C LYS A 252 -11.64 -15.25 2.98
N VAL A 253 -11.56 -14.26 2.09
CA VAL A 253 -10.43 -13.33 2.00
C VAL A 253 -10.96 -11.91 2.16
N ALA A 254 -10.48 -11.20 3.18
CA ALA A 254 -10.75 -9.77 3.34
C ALA A 254 -9.69 -8.97 2.58
N PHE A 255 -10.11 -8.27 1.54
CA PHE A 255 -9.29 -7.34 0.77
C PHE A 255 -9.52 -5.92 1.29
N VAL A 256 -8.49 -5.28 1.84
CA VAL A 256 -8.60 -3.96 2.47
C VAL A 256 -7.76 -2.96 1.70
N ALA A 257 -8.40 -2.08 0.93
CA ALA A 257 -7.75 -0.96 0.26
C ALA A 257 -7.68 0.24 1.21
N ILE A 258 -6.47 0.71 1.53
CA ILE A 258 -6.20 1.74 2.53
C ILE A 258 -5.61 2.96 1.83
N GLY A 259 -6.28 4.10 1.97
CA GLY A 259 -5.77 5.38 1.51
C GLY A 259 -4.70 5.91 2.46
N ALA A 260 -3.78 6.72 1.97
CA ALA A 260 -2.80 7.42 2.80
C ALA A 260 -2.73 8.90 2.42
N THR A 261 -1.79 9.63 3.01
CA THR A 261 -1.56 11.04 2.69
C THR A 261 -1.45 11.25 1.18
N MET A 262 -2.13 12.29 0.70
CA MET A 262 -2.29 12.66 -0.70
C MET A 262 -3.23 11.77 -1.52
N VAL A 263 -3.63 10.57 -1.07
CA VAL A 263 -4.54 9.68 -1.85
C VAL A 263 -5.90 10.31 -2.02
N GLY A 264 -6.18 10.72 -3.25
CA GLY A 264 -7.42 11.39 -3.61
C GLY A 264 -8.66 10.50 -3.62
N SER A 265 -8.53 9.20 -3.91
CA SER A 265 -9.68 8.29 -3.93
C SER A 265 -9.27 6.82 -3.93
N ILE A 266 -10.17 5.96 -3.44
CA ILE A 266 -10.12 4.51 -3.56
C ILE A 266 -11.34 4.15 -4.41
N THR A 267 -11.13 3.56 -5.57
CA THR A 267 -12.23 3.20 -6.49
C THR A 267 -12.18 1.72 -6.79
N PHE A 268 -13.31 1.03 -6.60
CA PHE A 268 -13.50 -0.34 -7.05
C PHE A 268 -14.27 -0.37 -8.37
N VAL A 269 -13.92 -1.31 -9.24
CA VAL A 269 -14.57 -1.51 -10.55
C VAL A 269 -15.48 -2.75 -10.58
N LYS A 270 -15.57 -3.47 -9.45
CA LYS A 270 -16.46 -4.62 -9.23
C LYS A 270 -17.51 -4.27 -8.18
N LYS A 271 -18.58 -5.08 -8.12
CA LYS A 271 -19.73 -4.89 -7.23
C LYS A 271 -19.98 -6.12 -6.37
N GLU A 272 -20.76 -5.93 -5.31
CA GLU A 272 -21.27 -7.05 -4.51
C GLU A 272 -22.08 -8.00 -5.40
N GLY A 273 -21.84 -9.30 -5.25
CA GLY A 273 -22.41 -10.37 -6.06
C GLY A 273 -21.61 -10.76 -7.30
N ASP A 274 -20.63 -9.94 -7.73
CA ASP A 274 -19.79 -10.29 -8.87
C ASP A 274 -18.91 -11.51 -8.55
N TYR A 275 -18.84 -12.45 -9.49
CA TYR A 275 -17.77 -13.45 -9.50
C TYR A 275 -16.54 -12.85 -10.19
N VAL A 276 -15.40 -12.90 -9.49
CA VAL A 276 -14.13 -12.37 -9.94
C VAL A 276 -13.11 -13.48 -10.13
N HIS A 277 -12.26 -13.34 -11.15
CA HIS A 277 -11.16 -14.26 -11.41
C HIS A 277 -9.85 -13.72 -10.84
N LYS A 278 -8.96 -14.62 -10.43
CA LYS A 278 -7.59 -14.29 -10.06
C LYS A 278 -6.90 -13.48 -11.17
N GLY A 279 -6.40 -12.29 -10.81
CA GLY A 279 -5.77 -11.35 -11.73
C GLY A 279 -6.72 -10.32 -12.34
N ASP A 280 -8.05 -10.42 -12.14
CA ASP A 280 -8.99 -9.38 -12.58
C ASP A 280 -8.63 -8.04 -11.94
N GLU A 281 -8.80 -6.95 -12.70
CA GLU A 281 -8.73 -5.61 -12.11
C GLU A 281 -9.85 -5.46 -11.08
N PHE A 282 -9.48 -5.10 -9.85
CA PHE A 282 -10.44 -4.93 -8.76
C PHE A 282 -10.72 -3.46 -8.47
N GLY A 283 -9.72 -2.61 -8.66
CA GLY A 283 -9.84 -1.17 -8.46
C GLY A 283 -8.52 -0.44 -8.56
N TYR A 284 -8.49 0.80 -8.12
CA TYR A 284 -7.30 1.65 -8.15
C TYR A 284 -7.30 2.74 -7.09
N PHE A 285 -6.10 3.28 -6.84
CA PHE A 285 -5.88 4.47 -6.04
C PHE A 285 -5.55 5.66 -6.95
N SER A 286 -6.27 6.78 -6.81
CA SER A 286 -5.78 8.04 -7.38
C SER A 286 -4.54 8.54 -6.65
N PHE A 287 -3.82 9.52 -7.23
CA PHE A 287 -2.53 10.03 -6.76
C PHE A 287 -2.40 10.06 -5.23
N GLY A 288 -1.32 9.45 -4.71
CA GLY A 288 -0.94 9.44 -3.30
C GLY A 288 -0.27 8.11 -2.89
N GLY A 289 0.12 7.97 -1.63
CA GLY A 289 0.66 6.69 -1.12
C GLY A 289 -0.45 5.73 -0.72
N SER A 290 -0.37 4.45 -1.04
CA SER A 290 -1.49 3.53 -0.79
C SER A 290 -1.03 2.17 -0.30
N THR A 291 -1.95 1.41 0.28
CA THR A 291 -1.66 0.04 0.73
C THR A 291 -2.89 -0.83 0.52
N VAL A 292 -2.67 -2.04 0.05
CA VAL A 292 -3.65 -3.12 0.11
C VAL A 292 -3.23 -4.08 1.21
N ILE A 293 -4.18 -4.55 2.01
CA ILE A 293 -3.96 -5.63 2.97
C ILE A 293 -4.95 -6.73 2.66
N CYS A 294 -4.46 -7.95 2.46
CA CYS A 294 -5.29 -9.15 2.40
C CYS A 294 -5.19 -9.91 3.72
N VAL A 295 -6.33 -10.25 4.31
CA VAL A 295 -6.43 -11.16 5.44
C VAL A 295 -7.09 -12.44 4.96
N PHE A 296 -6.36 -13.56 5.05
CA PHE A 296 -6.85 -14.88 4.67
C PHE A 296 -7.43 -15.59 5.89
N GLU A 297 -8.60 -16.19 5.75
CA GLU A 297 -9.13 -17.16 6.73
C GLU A 297 -8.14 -18.32 6.91
N LYS A 298 -8.17 -18.93 8.10
CA LYS A 298 -7.27 -20.02 8.48
C LYS A 298 -8.00 -21.35 8.50
#